data_AF-W2C6Q2-F1
#
_entry.id   AF-W2C6Q2-F1
#
_cell.length_a   1.000
_cell.length_b   1.000
_cell.length_c   1.000
_cell.angle_alpha   90.00
_cell.angle_beta   90.00
_cell.angle_gamma   90.00
#
_symmetry.space_group_name_H-M   'P 1'
#
loop_
_entity.id
_entity.type
_entity.pdbx_description
1 polymer ?
#
loop_
_entity_poly.entity_id
_entity_poly.type
_entity_poly.pdbx_seq_one_letter_code
_entity_poly.pdbx_strand_id
1 'polypeptide(L)'
;MTNAAGMSEQTDVKPVFGLADLQAAAPIFRHRWAIPIARRLMKCLAIDKVNAIHTRHCHLRGAAFTSAMLADPMMDVRYNIHHAERLDTLPTGAFITVSNHPIGSLDGIILIDLFASRRPDFRVMVNGVLERIWA
;
A
#
# COMPACT_ATOMS: atom_id res chain seq x y z
N MET A 1 16.00 1.85 41.60
CA MET A 1 16.06 0.57 40.85
C MET A 1 14.63 0.10 40.60
N THR A 2 14.33 -0.25 39.34
CA THR A 2 13.08 -0.93 38.84
C THR A 2 11.77 -0.17 39.00
N ASN A 3 10.79 -0.14 38.09
CA ASN A 3 10.46 -0.76 36.80
C ASN A 3 9.32 0.16 36.24
N ALA A 4 8.96 0.31 34.97
CA ALA A 4 8.66 -0.67 33.93
C ALA A 4 8.57 0.13 32.60
N ALA A 5 9.36 -0.22 31.59
CA ALA A 5 8.88 -0.97 30.44
C ALA A 5 7.68 -0.30 29.75
N GLY A 6 7.99 0.52 28.74
CA GLY A 6 7.04 1.00 27.76
C GLY A 6 6.37 -0.20 27.09
N MET A 7 5.09 -0.37 27.38
CA MET A 7 4.19 -1.21 26.60
C MET A 7 3.95 -0.48 25.28
N SER A 8 4.66 -0.91 24.23
CA SER A 8 4.33 -0.54 22.86
C SER A 8 2.91 -1.02 22.59
N GLU A 9 1.99 -0.07 22.48
CA GLU A 9 0.63 -0.27 21.99
C GLU A 9 0.75 -0.88 20.59
N GLN A 10 0.63 -2.20 20.48
CA GLN A 10 0.49 -2.88 19.20
C GLN A 10 -0.90 -2.51 18.70
N THR A 11 -0.97 -1.43 17.92
CA THR A 11 -2.16 -1.07 17.16
C THR A 11 -2.55 -2.28 16.33
N ASP A 12 -3.76 -2.80 16.51
CA ASP A 12 -4.33 -3.89 15.73
C ASP A 12 -4.56 -3.37 14.30
N VAL A 13 -3.49 -3.34 13.50
CA VAL A 13 -3.53 -2.83 12.13
C VAL A 13 -4.24 -3.86 11.28
N LYS A 14 -5.40 -3.48 10.76
CA LYS A 14 -6.17 -4.32 9.85
C LYS A 14 -5.32 -4.72 8.64
N PRO A 15 -5.25 -6.02 8.29
CA PRO A 15 -4.48 -6.46 7.14
C PRO A 15 -5.11 -5.93 5.84
N VAL A 16 -4.25 -5.60 4.88
CA VAL A 16 -4.61 -5.19 3.51
C VAL A 16 -5.47 -6.26 2.84
N PHE A 17 -5.10 -7.52 3.04
CA PHE A 17 -5.88 -8.67 2.62
C PHE A 17 -5.72 -9.80 3.65
N GLY A 18 -6.83 -10.26 4.21
CA GLY A 18 -6.86 -11.27 5.27
C GLY A 18 -7.66 -12.52 4.90
N LEU A 19 -7.71 -13.46 5.85
CA LEU A 19 -8.48 -14.70 5.71
C LEU A 19 -9.98 -14.43 5.51
N ALA A 20 -10.51 -13.37 6.15
CA ALA A 20 -11.90 -12.97 6.00
C ALA A 20 -12.24 -12.55 4.56
N ASP A 21 -11.32 -11.83 3.90
CA ASP A 21 -11.49 -11.42 2.50
C ASP A 21 -11.42 -12.64 1.56
N LEU A 22 -10.52 -13.58 1.82
CA LEU A 22 -10.42 -14.83 1.05
C LEU A 22 -11.69 -15.69 1.20
N GLN A 23 -12.26 -15.76 2.41
CA GLN A 23 -13.50 -16.47 2.68
C GLN A 23 -14.73 -15.82 2.05
N ALA A 24 -14.72 -14.49 1.91
CA ALA A 24 -15.75 -13.76 1.18
C ALA A 24 -15.63 -13.97 -0.34
N ALA A 25 -14.40 -14.02 -0.86
CA ALA A 25 -14.14 -14.22 -2.28
C ALA A 25 -14.45 -15.65 -2.75
N ALA A 26 -14.14 -16.68 -1.95
CA ALA A 26 -14.48 -18.05 -2.27
C ALA A 26 -14.97 -18.83 -1.03
N PRO A 27 -16.24 -19.29 -1.01
CA PRO A 27 -16.84 -19.92 0.16
C PRO A 27 -16.20 -21.26 0.53
N ILE A 28 -15.42 -21.87 -0.36
CA ILE A 28 -14.63 -23.09 -0.08
C ILE A 28 -13.63 -22.89 1.07
N PHE A 29 -13.11 -21.66 1.26
CA PHE A 29 -12.17 -21.36 2.34
C PHE A 29 -12.84 -21.21 3.73
N ARG A 30 -14.17 -21.37 3.82
CA ARG A 30 -14.91 -21.44 5.11
C ARG A 30 -14.78 -22.80 5.78
N HIS A 31 -14.37 -23.85 5.05
CA HIS A 31 -14.19 -25.17 5.64
C HIS A 31 -12.90 -25.26 6.46
N ARG A 32 -12.95 -25.96 7.61
CA ARG A 32 -11.81 -26.08 8.55
C ARG A 32 -10.54 -26.65 7.91
N TRP A 33 -10.69 -27.54 6.93
CA TRP A 33 -9.58 -28.15 6.18
C TRP A 33 -8.96 -27.20 5.14
N ALA A 34 -9.70 -26.18 4.70
CA ALA A 34 -9.24 -25.22 3.69
C ALA A 34 -8.45 -24.04 4.30
N ILE A 35 -8.50 -23.85 5.63
CA ILE A 35 -7.74 -22.83 6.38
C ILE A 35 -6.21 -22.96 6.19
N PRO A 36 -5.57 -24.14 6.34
CA PRO A 36 -4.14 -24.26 6.10
C PRO A 36 -3.76 -24.00 4.63
N ILE A 37 -4.63 -24.39 3.68
CA ILE A 37 -4.45 -24.14 2.24
C ILE A 37 -4.52 -22.64 1.96
N ALA A 38 -5.50 -21.94 2.53
CA ALA A 38 -5.63 -20.49 2.47
C ALA A 38 -4.37 -19.77 2.98
N ARG A 39 -3.83 -20.19 4.14
CA ARG A 39 -2.58 -19.62 4.67
C ARG A 39 -1.39 -19.88 3.76
N ARG A 40 -1.30 -21.08 3.18
CA ARG A 40 -0.23 -21.40 2.21
C ARG A 40 -0.35 -20.57 0.94
N LEU A 41 -1.57 -20.36 0.45
CA LEU A 41 -1.86 -19.52 -0.70
C LEU A 41 -1.48 -18.06 -0.45
N MET A 42 -1.87 -17.48 0.69
CA MET A 42 -1.48 -16.11 1.07
C MET A 42 0.04 -15.94 1.12
N LYS A 43 0.75 -16.94 1.66
CA LYS A 43 2.21 -16.96 1.69
C LYS A 43 2.83 -17.07 0.30
N CYS A 44 2.28 -17.90 -0.58
CA CYS A 44 2.74 -18.03 -1.97
C CYS A 44 2.52 -16.75 -2.78
N LEU A 45 1.39 -16.06 -2.57
CA LEU A 45 1.07 -14.79 -3.23
C LEU A 45 1.76 -13.59 -2.59
N ALA A 46 2.65 -13.80 -1.61
CA ALA A 46 3.35 -12.77 -0.86
C ALA A 46 2.43 -11.74 -0.17
N ILE A 47 1.17 -12.10 0.12
CA ILE A 47 0.22 -11.23 0.80
C ILE A 47 0.72 -10.89 2.21
N ASP A 48 1.37 -11.85 2.89
CA ASP A 48 2.00 -11.62 4.20
C ASP A 48 3.06 -10.51 4.15
N LYS A 49 3.78 -10.39 3.03
CA LYS A 49 4.79 -9.35 2.84
C LYS A 49 4.15 -7.97 2.67
N VAL A 50 3.09 -7.89 1.87
CA VAL A 50 2.31 -6.65 1.67
C VAL A 50 1.71 -6.19 3.00
N ASN A 51 1.12 -7.09 3.77
CA ASN A 51 0.59 -6.80 5.10
C ASN A 51 1.69 -6.28 6.04
N ALA A 52 2.88 -6.90 6.04
CA ALA A 52 4.00 -6.46 6.88
C ALA A 52 4.48 -5.04 6.54
N ILE A 53 4.62 -4.74 5.24
CA ILE A 53 5.01 -3.40 4.78
C ILE A 53 3.93 -2.38 5.16
N HIS A 54 2.66 -2.73 4.97
CA HIS A 54 1.53 -1.87 5.35
C HIS A 54 1.53 -1.59 6.85
N THR A 55 1.63 -2.59 7.72
CA THR A 55 1.67 -2.41 9.17
C THR A 55 2.82 -1.50 9.63
N ARG A 56 3.98 -1.56 8.95
CA ARG A 56 5.10 -0.67 9.28
C ARG A 56 4.84 0.79 8.92
N HIS A 57 4.12 1.05 7.85
CA HIS A 57 3.99 2.40 7.27
C HIS A 57 2.57 2.98 7.35
N CYS A 58 1.58 2.24 7.84
CA CYS A 58 0.16 2.64 7.84
C CYS A 58 -0.14 3.92 8.64
N HIS A 59 0.81 4.38 9.46
CA HIS A 59 0.74 5.65 10.19
C HIS A 59 1.05 6.87 9.30
N LEU A 60 1.71 6.67 8.15
CA LEU A 60 2.01 7.71 7.16
C LEU A 60 0.84 7.91 6.20
N ARG A 61 0.82 9.06 5.52
CA ARG A 61 -0.25 9.45 4.59
C ARG A 61 0.33 10.12 3.34
N GLY A 62 -0.38 10.00 2.22
CA GLY A 62 0.00 10.63 0.95
C GLY A 62 1.40 10.22 0.48
N ALA A 63 2.19 11.19 0.03
CA ALA A 63 3.55 10.95 -0.47
C ALA A 63 4.47 10.32 0.58
N ALA A 64 4.36 10.71 1.86
CA ALA A 64 5.21 10.14 2.90
C ALA A 64 5.01 8.62 3.05
N PHE A 65 3.77 8.15 2.90
CA PHE A 65 3.46 6.72 2.91
C PHE A 65 4.09 5.99 1.73
N THR A 66 3.93 6.52 0.51
CA THR A 66 4.45 5.87 -0.69
C THR A 66 5.97 5.93 -0.76
N SER A 67 6.60 7.03 -0.34
CA SER A 67 8.05 7.16 -0.28
C SER A 67 8.64 6.11 0.65
N ALA A 68 8.07 5.96 1.85
CA ALA A 68 8.54 4.98 2.81
C ALA A 68 8.27 3.54 2.35
N MET A 69 7.15 3.30 1.66
CA MET A 69 6.82 2.00 1.10
C MET A 69 7.78 1.59 -0.04
N LEU A 70 8.11 2.52 -0.94
CA LEU A 70 9.08 2.29 -2.02
C LEU A 70 10.50 2.04 -1.48
N ALA A 71 10.86 2.71 -0.39
CA ALA A 71 12.17 2.59 0.27
C ALA A 71 12.26 1.38 1.24
N ASP A 72 11.15 0.71 1.58
CA ASP A 72 11.20 -0.46 2.47
C ASP A 72 12.08 -1.54 1.80
N PRO A 73 13.02 -2.18 2.53
CA PRO A 73 13.91 -3.21 1.99
C PRO A 73 13.21 -4.39 1.31
N MET A 74 11.91 -4.59 1.57
CA MET A 74 11.09 -5.63 0.95
C MET A 74 10.58 -5.24 -0.46
N MET A 75 10.54 -3.95 -0.79
CA MET A 75 10.29 -3.43 -2.14
C MET A 75 11.58 -2.96 -2.82
N ASP A 76 12.41 -2.18 -2.14
CA ASP A 76 13.68 -1.58 -2.63
C ASP A 76 13.57 -1.02 -4.05
N VAL A 77 12.55 -0.19 -4.29
CA VAL A 77 12.30 0.41 -5.59
C VAL A 77 12.96 1.78 -5.67
N ARG A 78 13.81 1.97 -6.68
CA ARG A 78 14.37 3.27 -7.05
C ARG A 78 13.90 3.63 -8.45
N TYR A 79 13.40 4.84 -8.60
CA TYR A 79 12.98 5.37 -9.89
C TYR A 79 13.62 6.74 -10.11
N ASN A 80 13.80 7.09 -11.38
CA ASN A 80 14.34 8.38 -11.78
C ASN A 80 13.30 9.14 -12.62
N ILE A 81 13.18 10.44 -12.37
CA ILE A 81 12.25 11.31 -13.09
C ILE A 81 13.05 12.07 -14.13
N HIS A 82 12.84 11.76 -15.39
CA HIS A 82 13.36 12.57 -16.48
C HIS A 82 12.47 13.81 -16.66
N HIS A 83 13.10 14.96 -16.88
CA HIS A 83 12.41 16.24 -17.07
C HIS A 83 11.54 16.67 -15.88
N ALA A 84 12.04 16.49 -14.66
CA ALA A 84 11.32 16.84 -13.43
C ALA A 84 10.88 18.31 -13.38
N GLU A 85 11.60 19.21 -14.05
CA GLU A 85 11.27 20.63 -14.18
C GLU A 85 9.87 20.88 -14.77
N ARG A 86 9.35 19.96 -15.60
CA ARG A 86 7.99 20.09 -16.16
C ARG A 86 6.93 19.94 -15.08
N LEU A 87 7.18 19.17 -14.03
CA LEU A 87 6.25 18.98 -12.92
C LEU A 87 6.12 20.24 -12.07
N ASP A 88 7.17 21.07 -12.03
CA ASP A 88 7.16 22.33 -11.29
C ASP A 88 6.39 23.44 -12.05
N THR A 89 6.12 23.21 -13.34
CA THR A 89 5.31 24.10 -14.20
C THR A 89 3.84 23.68 -14.33
N LEU A 90 3.38 22.74 -13.50
CA LEU A 90 1.98 22.28 -13.56
C LEU A 90 1.01 23.45 -13.31
N PRO A 91 -0.02 23.62 -14.15
CA PRO A 91 -0.98 24.70 -13.98
C PRO A 91 -1.73 24.60 -12.66
N THR A 92 -2.13 25.76 -12.13
CA THR A 92 -3.04 25.83 -10.99
C THR A 92 -4.43 25.32 -11.41
N GLY A 93 -5.07 24.53 -10.55
CA GLY A 93 -6.38 23.93 -10.85
C GLY A 93 -6.31 22.46 -11.27
N ALA A 94 -7.40 21.95 -11.84
CA ALA A 94 -7.53 20.56 -12.23
C ALA A 94 -6.64 20.22 -13.43
N PHE A 95 -6.06 19.02 -13.43
CA PHE A 95 -5.23 18.52 -14.53
C PHE A 95 -5.52 17.03 -14.76
N ILE A 96 -5.14 16.55 -15.94
CA ILE A 96 -5.22 15.14 -16.30
C ILE A 96 -3.83 14.70 -16.73
N THR A 97 -3.35 13.60 -16.16
CA THR A 97 -2.13 12.91 -16.60
C THR A 97 -2.52 11.65 -17.34
N VAL A 98 -1.85 11.39 -18.46
CA VAL A 98 -2.00 10.15 -19.22
C VAL A 98 -0.66 9.43 -19.21
N SER A 99 -0.64 8.21 -18.70
CA SER A 99 0.57 7.39 -18.60
C SER A 99 0.27 5.95 -18.97
N ASN A 100 1.29 5.27 -19.49
CA ASN A 100 1.28 3.81 -19.60
C ASN A 100 1.23 3.16 -18.19
N HIS A 101 0.73 1.94 -18.09
CA HIS A 101 0.60 1.17 -16.86
C HIS A 101 1.05 -0.30 -17.02
N PRO A 102 2.35 -0.55 -17.26
CA PRO A 102 2.82 -1.90 -17.55
C PRO A 102 2.82 -2.82 -16.31
N ILE A 103 3.04 -2.28 -15.09
CA ILE A 103 3.14 -3.07 -13.85
C ILE A 103 1.86 -2.97 -13.02
N GLY A 104 1.09 -1.89 -13.18
CA GLY A 104 -0.15 -1.74 -12.45
C GLY A 104 0.10 -1.13 -11.07
N SER A 105 -0.04 -1.93 -10.03
CA SER A 105 0.08 -1.50 -8.63
C SER A 105 1.32 -0.63 -8.32
N LEU A 106 2.51 -1.00 -8.82
CA LEU A 106 3.73 -0.24 -8.58
C LEU A 106 3.70 1.15 -9.23
N ASP A 107 3.21 1.25 -10.47
CA ASP A 107 3.15 2.54 -11.16
C ASP A 107 2.21 3.51 -10.43
N GLY A 108 1.12 2.98 -9.84
CA GLY A 108 0.19 3.75 -9.02
C GLY A 108 0.87 4.31 -7.75
N ILE A 109 1.71 3.50 -7.09
CA ILE A 109 2.49 3.93 -5.92
C ILE A 109 3.47 5.04 -6.30
N ILE A 110 4.19 4.87 -7.41
CA ILE A 110 5.13 5.88 -7.92
C ILE A 110 4.40 7.16 -8.33
N LEU A 111 3.22 7.05 -8.95
CA LEU A 111 2.37 8.20 -9.31
C LEU A 111 1.94 9.00 -8.07
N ILE A 112 1.49 8.32 -7.02
CA ILE A 112 1.12 8.98 -5.76
C ILE A 112 2.35 9.66 -5.16
N ASP A 113 3.50 9.00 -5.12
CA ASP A 113 4.73 9.57 -4.59
C ASP A 113 5.16 10.84 -5.35
N LEU A 114 5.08 10.78 -6.67
CA LEU A 114 5.46 11.86 -7.57
C LEU A 114 4.55 13.09 -7.44
N PHE A 115 3.23 12.88 -7.44
CA PHE A 115 2.25 13.97 -7.49
C PHE A 115 1.82 14.43 -6.10
N ALA A 116 1.61 13.54 -5.13
CA ALA A 116 1.18 13.94 -3.79
C ALA A 116 2.26 14.74 -3.04
N SER A 117 3.55 14.62 -3.44
CA SER A 117 4.64 15.44 -2.89
C SER A 117 4.60 16.89 -3.37
N ARG A 118 4.01 17.14 -4.55
CA ARG A 118 3.88 18.48 -5.16
C ARG A 118 2.48 19.08 -5.05
N ARG A 119 1.47 18.22 -5.00
CA ARG A 119 0.04 18.55 -4.98
C ARG A 119 -0.61 17.81 -3.81
N PRO A 120 -0.69 18.43 -2.62
CA PRO A 120 -1.29 17.81 -1.44
C PRO A 120 -2.78 17.46 -1.62
N ASP A 121 -3.44 18.13 -2.56
CA ASP A 121 -4.81 17.91 -3.00
C ASP A 121 -4.97 16.73 -3.97
N PHE A 122 -3.87 16.11 -4.41
CA PHE A 122 -3.90 14.97 -5.33
C PHE A 122 -4.67 13.79 -4.73
N ARG A 123 -5.58 13.24 -5.53
CA ARG A 123 -6.41 12.08 -5.18
C ARG A 123 -6.33 11.05 -6.29
N VAL A 124 -6.12 9.80 -5.90
CA VAL A 124 -6.16 8.67 -6.82
C VAL A 124 -7.47 7.94 -6.62
N MET A 125 -8.19 7.76 -7.72
CA MET A 125 -9.38 6.93 -7.74
C MET A 125 -8.96 5.47 -7.85
N VAL A 126 -9.41 4.66 -6.89
CA VAL A 126 -9.12 3.23 -6.83
C VAL A 126 -10.43 2.45 -6.79
N ASN A 127 -10.40 1.19 -7.22
CA ASN A 127 -11.56 0.31 -7.15
C ASN A 127 -11.83 -0.12 -5.68
N GLY A 128 -13.05 -0.56 -5.36
CA GLY A 128 -13.48 -0.89 -4.00
C GLY A 128 -12.68 -2.00 -3.30
N VAL A 129 -11.97 -2.84 -4.04
CA VAL A 129 -11.00 -3.80 -3.46
C VAL A 129 -9.79 -3.08 -2.86
N LEU A 130 -9.31 -2.03 -3.51
CA LEU A 130 -8.16 -1.23 -3.08
C LEU A 130 -8.54 -0.18 -2.01
N GLU A 131 -9.81 0.22 -1.93
CA GLU A 131 -10.32 1.06 -0.83
C GLU A 131 -10.11 0.38 0.54
N ARG A 132 -10.19 -0.95 0.59
CA ARG A 132 -9.99 -1.73 1.83
C ARG A 132 -8.58 -1.65 2.41
N ILE A 133 -7.61 -1.18 1.63
CA ILE A 133 -6.21 -1.00 2.04
C ILE A 133 -6.06 0.25 2.94
N TRP A 134 -7.02 1.16 2.88
CA TRP A 134 -6.99 2.45 3.59
C TRP A 134 -7.71 2.43 4.94
N ALA A 135 -8.66 1.50 5.14
CA ALA A 135 -9.55 1.42 6.30
C ALA A 135 -9.20 0.24 7.20
#